data_AF-A0A0M6WYX0-F1
#
_entry.id   AF-A0A0M6WYX0-F1
#
_cell.length_a   1.000
_cell.length_b   1.000
_cell.length_c   1.000
_cell.angle_alpha   90.00
_cell.angle_beta   90.00
_cell.angle_gamma   90.00
#
_symmetry.space_group_name_H-M   'P 1'
#
loop_
_entity.id
_entity.type
_entity.pdbx_description
1 polymer ?
#
loop_
_entity_poly.entity_id
_entity_poly.type
_entity_poly.pdbx_seq_one_letter_code
_entity_poly.pdbx_strand_id
1 'polypeptide(L)'
;MCEAVEKYAQEVAEEREKKAEKRGEKRGEKRGEKRGISRGEILKIIKITVKKVQKGYTMEAVAEDLEESVDTLRPIYEAVEKAAPDYDAEKIYESLDK
;
A
#
# COMPACT_ATOMS: atom_id res chain seq x y z
N MET A 1 -24.05 -48.73 2.82
CA MET A 1 -24.11 -47.26 2.70
C MET A 1 -24.18 -46.97 1.21
N CYS A 2 -25.13 -46.16 0.77
CA CYS A 2 -25.49 -46.06 -0.66
C CYS A 2 -24.54 -45.10 -1.38
N GLU A 3 -23.99 -45.50 -2.54
CA GLU A 3 -23.06 -44.72 -3.39
C GLU A 3 -23.58 -43.29 -3.68
N ALA A 4 -24.91 -43.11 -3.72
CA ALA A 4 -25.55 -41.82 -3.87
C ALA A 4 -25.23 -40.82 -2.74
N VAL A 5 -25.05 -41.29 -1.51
CA VAL A 5 -24.70 -40.44 -0.35
C VAL A 5 -23.25 -39.98 -0.45
N GLU A 6 -22.35 -40.87 -0.88
CA GLU A 6 -20.93 -40.56 -1.07
C GLU A 6 -20.73 -39.57 -2.22
N LYS A 7 -21.42 -39.78 -3.34
CA LYS A 7 -21.41 -38.85 -4.48
C LYS A 7 -21.96 -37.46 -4.10
N TYR A 8 -23.07 -37.41 -3.37
CA TYR A 8 -23.62 -36.14 -2.87
C TYR A 8 -22.63 -35.42 -1.94
N ALA A 9 -21.97 -36.16 -1.03
CA ALA A 9 -20.96 -35.57 -0.14
C ALA A 9 -19.75 -35.01 -0.91
N GLN A 10 -19.29 -35.70 -1.95
CA GLN A 10 -18.23 -35.22 -2.84
C GLN A 10 -18.63 -33.94 -3.58
N GLU A 11 -19.82 -33.91 -4.19
CA GLU A 11 -20.33 -32.73 -4.90
C GLU A 11 -20.43 -31.51 -3.96
N VAL A 12 -20.93 -31.70 -2.74
CA VAL A 12 -20.99 -30.64 -1.72
C VAL A 12 -19.59 -30.17 -1.30
N ALA A 13 -18.62 -31.08 -1.17
CA ALA A 13 -17.25 -30.73 -0.83
C ALA A 13 -16.59 -29.90 -1.95
N GLU A 14 -16.71 -30.34 -3.21
CA GLU A 14 -16.21 -29.59 -4.36
C GLU A 14 -16.86 -28.20 -4.49
N GLU A 15 -18.17 -28.10 -4.27
CA GLU A 15 -18.85 -26.81 -4.33
C GLU A 15 -18.38 -25.85 -3.22
N ARG A 16 -18.11 -26.38 -2.02
CA ARG A 16 -17.54 -25.61 -0.91
C ARG A 16 -16.13 -25.14 -1.22
N GLU A 17 -15.29 -25.98 -1.82
CA GLU A 17 -13.94 -25.65 -2.23
C GLU A 17 -13.96 -24.53 -3.29
N LYS A 18 -14.74 -24.69 -4.36
CA LYS A 18 -14.93 -23.65 -5.40
C LYS A 18 -15.43 -22.32 -4.81
N LYS A 19 -16.34 -22.37 -3.83
CA LYS A 19 -16.82 -21.16 -3.11
C LYS A 19 -15.72 -20.55 -2.24
N ALA A 20 -14.89 -21.38 -1.59
CA ALA A 20 -13.78 -20.91 -0.75
C ALA A 20 -12.71 -20.23 -1.60
N GLU A 21 -12.33 -20.82 -2.74
CA GLU A 21 -11.37 -20.28 -3.69
C GLU A 21 -11.82 -18.91 -4.23
N LYS A 22 -13.04 -18.81 -4.77
CA LYS A 22 -13.62 -17.55 -5.24
C LYS A 22 -13.66 -16.47 -4.16
N ARG A 23 -13.94 -16.85 -2.91
CA ARG A 23 -13.90 -15.92 -1.77
C ARG A 23 -12.47 -15.49 -1.45
N GLY A 24 -11.50 -16.40 -1.56
CA GLY A 24 -10.08 -16.15 -1.39
C GLY A 24 -9.58 -15.12 -2.41
N GLU A 25 -9.83 -15.37 -3.69
CA GLU A 25 -9.46 -14.49 -4.80
C GLU A 25 -10.03 -13.08 -4.62
N LYS A 26 -11.36 -12.97 -4.40
CA LYS A 26 -12.03 -11.68 -4.18
C LYS A 26 -11.51 -10.94 -2.94
N ARG A 27 -11.10 -11.65 -1.90
CA ARG A 27 -10.47 -11.03 -0.71
C ARG A 27 -9.04 -10.59 -1.01
N GLY A 28 -8.29 -11.37 -1.79
CA GLY A 28 -6.94 -11.06 -2.22
C GLY A 28 -6.92 -9.78 -3.07
N GLU A 29 -7.76 -9.73 -4.10
CA GLU A 29 -7.90 -8.57 -4.99
C GLU A 29 -8.22 -7.29 -4.21
N LYS A 30 -9.28 -7.32 -3.37
CA LYS A 30 -9.65 -6.16 -2.55
C LYS A 30 -8.55 -5.70 -1.58
N ARG A 31 -7.78 -6.64 -1.03
CA ARG A 31 -6.65 -6.30 -0.14
C ARG A 31 -5.50 -5.71 -0.94
N GLY A 32 -5.19 -6.27 -2.10
CA GLY A 32 -4.16 -5.79 -3.01
C GLY A 32 -4.46 -4.38 -3.51
N GLU A 33 -5.69 -4.14 -3.96
CA GLU A 33 -6.14 -2.81 -4.41
C GLU A 33 -5.99 -1.76 -3.32
N LYS A 34 -6.51 -2.02 -2.11
CA LYS A 34 -6.38 -1.08 -0.98
C LYS A 34 -4.92 -0.78 -0.62
N ARG A 35 -4.07 -1.81 -0.58
CA ARG A 35 -2.63 -1.64 -0.32
C ARG A 35 -1.94 -0.85 -1.43
N GLY A 36 -2.29 -1.14 -2.69
CA GLY A 36 -1.74 -0.44 -3.85
C GLY A 36 -2.10 1.05 -3.87
N ILE A 37 -3.36 1.39 -3.59
CA ILE A 37 -3.82 2.78 -3.49
C ILE A 37 -3.05 3.51 -2.39
N SER A 38 -3.03 2.96 -1.17
CA SER A 38 -2.36 3.60 -0.03
C SER A 38 -0.85 3.77 -0.26
N ARG A 39 -0.16 2.75 -0.78
CA ARG A 39 1.26 2.85 -1.16
C ARG A 39 1.48 3.91 -2.23
N GLY A 40 0.62 3.96 -3.24
CA GLY A 40 0.71 4.92 -4.33
C GLY A 40 0.56 6.39 -3.87
N GLU A 41 -0.37 6.64 -2.95
CA GLU A 41 -0.59 7.97 -2.35
C GLU A 41 0.66 8.45 -1.59
N ILE A 42 1.23 7.59 -0.73
CA ILE A 42 2.43 7.93 0.04
C ILE A 42 3.64 8.13 -0.88
N LEU A 43 3.84 7.26 -1.88
CA LEU A 43 4.91 7.41 -2.87
C LEU A 43 4.78 8.70 -3.68
N LYS A 44 3.56 9.15 -3.97
CA LYS A 44 3.34 10.43 -4.64
C LYS A 44 3.78 11.60 -3.77
N ILE A 45 3.43 11.59 -2.47
CA ILE A 45 3.87 12.60 -1.51
C ILE A 45 5.39 12.63 -1.44
N ILE A 46 6.04 11.47 -1.22
CA ILE A 46 7.51 11.35 -1.19
C ILE A 46 8.14 11.96 -2.44
N LYS A 47 7.66 11.61 -3.63
CA LYS A 47 8.18 12.13 -4.91
C LYS A 47 8.04 13.65 -5.03
N ILE A 48 6.95 14.24 -4.52
CA ILE A 48 6.78 15.70 -4.51
C ILE A 48 7.75 16.32 -3.50
N THR A 49 7.85 15.77 -2.29
CA THR A 49 8.75 16.23 -1.24
C THR A 49 10.21 16.19 -1.69
N VAL A 50 10.67 15.10 -2.31
CA VAL A 50 12.02 15.00 -2.92
C VAL A 50 12.29 16.17 -3.86
N LYS A 51 11.39 16.43 -4.81
CA LYS A 51 11.55 17.51 -5.80
C LYS A 51 11.59 18.89 -5.14
N LYS A 52 10.88 19.09 -4.05
CA LYS A 52 10.82 20.36 -3.31
C LYS A 52 12.06 20.56 -2.42
N VAL A 53 12.50 19.52 -1.70
CA VAL A 53 13.74 19.53 -0.93
C VAL A 53 14.95 19.80 -1.83
N GLN A 54 15.03 19.15 -2.99
CA GLN A 54 16.10 19.40 -3.97
C GLN A 54 16.13 20.85 -4.49
N LYS A 55 15.00 21.56 -4.43
CA LYS A 55 14.88 22.98 -4.78
C LYS A 55 15.07 23.92 -3.58
N GLY A 56 15.34 23.39 -2.39
CA GLY A 56 15.55 24.16 -1.17
C GLY A 56 14.28 24.68 -0.50
N TYR A 57 13.10 24.13 -0.80
CA TYR A 57 11.87 24.47 -0.06
C TYR A 57 11.92 23.90 1.35
N THR A 58 11.42 24.65 2.33
CA THR A 58 11.33 24.19 3.73
C THR A 58 10.16 23.25 3.94
N MET A 59 10.16 22.53 5.06
CA MET A 59 9.08 21.60 5.43
C MET A 59 7.73 22.30 5.51
N GLU A 60 7.68 23.53 6.04
CA GLU A 60 6.45 24.32 6.17
C GLU A 60 5.86 24.67 4.79
N ALA A 61 6.71 25.12 3.86
CA ALA A 61 6.26 25.45 2.50
C ALA A 61 5.76 24.21 1.75
N VAL A 62 6.40 23.06 1.95
CA VAL A 62 5.95 21.80 1.33
C VAL A 62 4.65 21.30 1.96
N ALA A 63 4.47 21.45 3.27
CA ALA A 63 3.24 21.10 3.96
C ALA A 63 2.07 21.96 3.47
N GLU A 64 2.28 23.26 3.32
CA GLU A 64 1.31 24.19 2.73
C GLU A 64 0.94 23.80 1.29
N ASP A 65 1.94 23.55 0.42
CA ASP A 65 1.74 23.15 -0.97
C ASP A 65 0.96 21.82 -1.12
N LEU A 66 1.10 20.92 -0.16
CA LEU A 66 0.43 19.61 -0.14
C LEU A 66 -0.92 19.66 0.59
N GLU A 67 -1.30 20.80 1.17
CA GLU A 67 -2.47 20.94 2.04
C GLU A 67 -2.44 19.96 3.24
N GLU A 68 -1.24 19.67 3.76
CA GLU A 68 -0.99 18.75 4.87
C GLU A 68 -0.48 19.50 6.10
N SER A 69 -0.60 18.89 7.27
CA SER A 69 0.02 19.44 8.48
C SER A 69 1.53 19.17 8.49
N VAL A 70 2.30 20.09 9.08
CA VAL A 70 3.75 19.90 9.28
C VAL A 70 4.03 18.61 10.05
N ASP A 71 3.20 18.26 11.03
CA ASP A 71 3.35 17.04 11.82
C ASP A 71 3.12 15.77 10.99
N THR A 72 2.16 15.79 10.07
CA THR A 72 1.90 14.69 9.13
C THR A 72 3.06 14.54 8.14
N LEU A 73 3.59 15.64 7.62
CA LEU A 73 4.63 15.63 6.59
C LEU A 73 6.03 15.32 7.14
N ARG A 74 6.31 15.71 8.39
CA ARG A 74 7.63 15.60 9.03
C ARG A 74 8.35 14.26 8.82
N PRO A 75 7.74 13.08 9.10
CA PRO A 75 8.45 11.82 8.93
C PRO A 75 8.92 11.61 7.48
N ILE A 76 8.11 12.01 6.50
CA ILE A 76 8.46 11.91 5.07
C ILE A 76 9.59 12.87 4.74
N TYR A 77 9.49 14.12 5.18
CA TYR A 77 10.47 15.16 4.87
C TYR A 77 11.85 14.80 5.44
N GLU A 78 11.93 14.37 6.69
CA GLU A 78 13.19 13.95 7.31
C GLU A 78 13.79 12.71 6.63
N ALA A 79 12.96 11.75 6.20
CA ALA A 79 13.43 10.58 5.46
C ALA A 79 13.99 10.97 4.08
N VAL A 80 13.38 11.95 3.42
CA VAL A 80 13.87 12.53 2.15
C VAL A 80 15.23 13.20 2.33
N GLU A 81 15.43 14.01 3.37
CA GLU A 81 16.72 14.67 3.62
C GLU A 81 17.85 13.66 3.87
N LYS A 82 17.56 12.58 4.61
CA LYS A 82 18.51 11.49 4.90
C LYS A 82 18.84 10.64 3.67
N ALA A 83 18.01 10.66 2.63
CA ALA A 83 18.20 9.88 1.42
C ALA A 83 19.11 10.57 0.39
N ALA A 84 19.57 11.80 0.65
CA ALA A 84 20.54 12.47 -0.21
C ALA A 84 21.85 11.65 -0.31
N PRO A 85 22.50 11.59 -1.49
CA PRO A 85 22.11 12.21 -2.76
C PRO A 85 21.24 11.33 -3.67
N ASP A 86 20.94 10.08 -3.30
CA ASP A 86 20.25 9.09 -4.15
C ASP A 86 18.76 9.43 -4.33
N TYR A 87 18.10 9.91 -3.26
CA TYR A 87 16.68 10.29 -3.25
C TYR A 87 15.74 9.21 -3.81
N ASP A 88 16.07 7.93 -3.59
CA ASP A 88 15.26 6.79 -4.02
C ASP A 88 13.92 6.74 -3.24
N ALA A 89 12.83 7.02 -3.95
CA ALA A 89 11.50 7.08 -3.35
C ALA A 89 11.03 5.76 -2.75
N GLU A 90 11.45 4.61 -3.30
CA GLU A 90 11.06 3.30 -2.77
C GLU A 90 11.82 3.00 -1.47
N LYS A 91 13.13 3.28 -1.43
CA LYS A 91 13.92 3.14 -0.19
C LYS A 91 13.43 4.07 0.92
N ILE A 92 13.02 5.29 0.56
CA ILE A 92 12.41 6.24 1.50
C ILE A 92 11.10 5.65 2.04
N TYR A 93 10.22 5.14 1.16
CA TYR A 93 8.96 4.51 1.58
C TYR A 93 9.20 3.33 2.54
N GLU A 94 10.14 2.44 2.22
CA GLU A 94 10.52 1.30 3.07
C GLU A 94 11.10 1.72 4.43
N SER A 95 11.65 2.94 4.53
CA SER A 95 12.13 3.48 5.80
C SER A 95 11.01 3.98 6.72
N LEU A 96 9.84 4.29 6.15
CA LEU A 96 8.66 4.80 6.86
C LEU A 96 7.73 3.68 7.34
N ASP A 97 7.70 2.54 6.63
CA ASP A 97 6.81 1.39 6.91
C ASP A 97 7.34 0.45 8.01
N LYS A 98 7.99 1.01 9.05
CA LYS A 98 8.61 0.26 10.16
C LYS A 98 7.95 0.50 11.51
#